data_AF-A0A5V2V6M6-F1
#
_entry.id   AF-A0A5V2V6M6-F1
#
_cell.length_a   1.000
_cell.length_b   1.000
_cell.length_c   1.000
_cell.angle_alpha   90.00
_cell.angle_beta   90.00
_cell.angle_gamma   90.00
#
_symmetry.space_group_name_H-M   'P 1'
#
loop_
_entity.id
_entity.type
_entity.pdbx_description
1 polymer ?
#
loop_
_entity_poly.entity_id
_entity_poly.type
_entity_poly.pdbx_seq_one_letter_code
_entity_poly.pdbx_strand_id
1 'polypeptide(L)'
;MKKVFLLGALFAMSNSSFAAMAESCQQYFNDIDALVEQAAATSEQAKQQFDAMKPQLEASKKQLETVAASDQDAACKQALASMVQIKQALGLK
;
A
#
# COMPACT_ATOMS: atom_id res chain seq x y z
N MET A 1 -8.85 -35.98 18.53
CA MET A 1 -7.41 -36.08 18.83
C MET A 1 -6.59 -35.50 17.69
N LYS A 2 -5.74 -34.52 18.01
CA LYS A 2 -4.44 -34.16 17.40
C LYS A 2 -4.33 -34.11 15.87
N LYS A 3 -4.49 -32.92 15.30
CA LYS A 3 -3.52 -32.34 14.36
C LYS A 3 -3.41 -30.85 14.65
N VAL A 4 -2.49 -30.52 15.54
CA VAL A 4 -2.13 -29.18 15.95
C VAL A 4 -1.47 -28.53 14.74
N PHE A 5 -2.18 -27.62 14.06
CA PHE A 5 -1.57 -26.80 13.02
C PHE A 5 -0.65 -25.80 13.71
N LEU A 6 0.64 -26.16 13.65
CA LEU A 6 1.81 -25.31 13.58
C LEU A 6 1.63 -23.88 14.10
N LEU A 7 2.07 -23.72 15.35
CA LEU A 7 2.90 -22.61 15.80
C LEU A 7 3.56 -21.84 14.65
N GLY A 8 2.99 -20.67 14.34
CA GLY A 8 3.61 -19.60 13.58
C GLY A 8 3.66 -18.35 14.46
N ALA A 9 4.29 -18.46 15.62
CA ALA A 9 4.68 -17.30 16.39
C ALA A 9 5.79 -16.56 15.63
N LEU A 10 5.42 -15.56 14.83
CA LEU A 10 6.35 -14.57 14.31
C LEU A 10 5.94 -13.18 14.84
N PHE A 11 6.05 -13.02 16.16
CA PHE A 11 6.07 -11.71 16.80
C PHE A 11 7.52 -11.41 17.21
N ALA A 12 8.24 -10.73 16.32
CA ALA A 12 9.41 -9.89 16.54
C ALA A 12 9.86 -9.47 15.12
N MET A 13 9.88 -8.21 14.70
CA MET A 13 10.27 -7.00 15.40
C MET A 13 9.39 -5.84 14.91
N SER A 14 8.73 -5.17 15.84
CA SER A 14 8.01 -3.93 15.59
C SER A 14 9.01 -2.80 15.41
N ASN A 15 9.37 -2.51 14.15
CA ASN A 15 9.83 -1.20 13.73
C ASN A 15 8.90 -0.75 12.60
N SER A 16 7.66 -0.42 12.96
CA SER A 16 6.71 0.23 12.05
C SER A 16 7.16 1.67 11.85
N SER A 17 8.10 1.84 10.93
CA SER A 17 8.35 3.13 10.32
C SER A 17 8.19 2.90 8.84
N PHE A 18 7.23 3.58 8.23
CA PHE A 18 7.07 3.68 6.78
C PHE A 18 8.40 4.03 6.08
N ALA A 19 9.31 4.71 6.81
CA ALA A 19 10.70 5.00 6.45
C ALA A 19 11.59 3.75 6.22
N ALA A 20 11.26 2.60 6.80
CA ALA A 20 12.00 1.33 6.67
C ALA A 20 11.48 0.42 5.54
N MET A 21 10.41 0.82 4.85
CA MET A 21 9.94 0.15 3.64
C MET A 21 10.90 0.36 2.48
N ALA A 22 10.87 -0.58 1.52
CA ALA A 22 11.54 -0.39 0.25
C ALA A 22 11.12 0.94 -0.39
N GLU A 23 12.07 1.63 -1.03
CA GLU A 23 11.85 2.95 -1.64
C GLU A 23 10.69 2.93 -2.66
N SER A 24 10.56 1.84 -3.42
CA SER A 24 9.45 1.66 -4.37
C SER A 24 8.07 1.61 -3.69
N CYS A 25 7.98 1.08 -2.47
CA CYS A 25 6.73 1.09 -1.69
C CYS A 25 6.40 2.48 -1.17
N GLN A 26 7.39 3.24 -0.69
CA GLN A 26 7.18 4.62 -0.30
C GLN A 26 6.66 5.44 -1.48
N GLN A 27 7.31 5.30 -2.65
CA GLN A 27 6.88 5.99 -3.86
C GLN A 27 5.46 5.60 -4.27
N TYR A 28 5.11 4.31 -4.23
CA TYR A 28 3.76 3.83 -4.56
C TYR A 28 2.68 4.47 -3.67
N PHE A 29 2.89 4.46 -2.36
CA PHE A 29 1.89 5.01 -1.44
C PHE A 29 1.82 6.54 -1.52
N ASN A 30 2.94 7.22 -1.74
CA ASN A 30 2.93 8.67 -1.99
C ASN A 30 2.17 9.01 -3.28
N ASP A 31 2.33 8.21 -4.34
CA ASP A 31 1.59 8.38 -5.59
C ASP A 31 0.07 8.18 -5.42
N ILE A 32 -0.32 7.24 -4.55
CA ILE A 32 -1.74 7.06 -4.18
C ILE A 32 -2.24 8.26 -3.39
N ASP A 33 -1.52 8.70 -2.36
CA ASP A 33 -1.94 9.85 -1.55
C ASP A 33 -2.07 11.12 -2.42
N ALA A 34 -1.14 11.36 -3.34
CA ALA A 34 -1.23 12.47 -4.30
C ALA A 34 -2.43 12.33 -5.26
N LEU A 35 -2.73 11.12 -5.73
CA LEU A 35 -3.90 10.87 -6.57
C LEU A 35 -5.21 11.12 -5.81
N VAL A 36 -5.27 10.69 -4.55
CA VAL A 36 -6.40 10.93 -3.64
C VAL A 36 -6.62 12.42 -3.46
N GLU A 37 -5.55 13.19 -3.19
CA GLU A 37 -5.64 14.65 -3.03
C GLU A 37 -6.12 15.35 -4.30
N GLN A 38 -5.58 14.98 -5.46
CA GLN A 38 -6.03 15.53 -6.75
C GLN A 38 -7.49 15.22 -7.02
N ALA A 39 -7.92 13.98 -6.82
CA ALA A 39 -9.29 13.59 -7.08
C ALA A 39 -10.27 14.22 -6.08
N ALA A 40 -9.88 14.31 -4.80
CA ALA A 40 -10.66 15.00 -3.77
C ALA A 40 -10.84 16.49 -4.07
N ALA A 41 -9.85 17.14 -4.70
CA ALA A 41 -9.96 18.53 -5.13
C ALA A 41 -10.98 18.74 -6.29
N THR A 42 -11.33 17.68 -7.02
CA THR A 42 -12.27 17.74 -8.14
C THR A 42 -13.70 17.34 -7.77
N SER A 43 -13.91 16.57 -6.70
CA SER A 43 -15.23 16.08 -6.28
C SER A 43 -15.28 15.63 -4.83
N GLU A 44 -16.27 16.12 -4.08
CA GLU A 44 -16.58 15.67 -2.71
C GLU A 44 -16.95 14.18 -2.66
N GLN A 45 -17.58 13.65 -3.71
CA GLN A 45 -17.92 12.23 -3.80
C GLN A 45 -16.67 11.37 -4.03
N ALA A 46 -15.73 11.83 -4.86
CA ALA A 46 -14.44 11.17 -5.02
C ALA A 46 -13.69 11.14 -3.69
N LYS A 47 -13.68 12.27 -2.96
CA LYS A 47 -13.11 12.36 -1.61
C LYS A 47 -13.71 11.31 -0.66
N GLN A 48 -15.04 11.20 -0.61
CA GLN A 48 -15.71 10.21 0.26
C GLN A 48 -15.36 8.76 -0.10
N GLN A 49 -15.21 8.44 -1.39
CA GLN A 49 -14.78 7.10 -1.80
C GLN A 49 -13.35 6.79 -1.35
N PHE A 50 -12.43 7.75 -1.48
CA PHE A 50 -11.05 7.56 -1.01
C PHE A 50 -10.96 7.49 0.52
N ASP A 51 -11.72 8.33 1.23
CA ASP A 51 -11.77 8.30 2.69
C ASP A 51 -12.28 6.93 3.19
N ALA A 52 -13.22 6.30 2.48
CA ALA A 52 -13.67 4.93 2.78
C ALA A 52 -12.61 3.85 2.48
N MET A 53 -11.71 4.09 1.53
CA MET A 53 -10.63 3.16 1.16
C MET A 53 -9.37 3.32 2.04
N LYS A 54 -9.19 4.47 2.70
CA LYS A 54 -8.03 4.77 3.54
C LYS A 54 -7.70 3.69 4.58
N PRO A 55 -8.67 3.10 5.32
CA PRO A 55 -8.39 2.04 6.29
C PRO A 55 -7.78 0.79 5.64
N GLN A 56 -8.23 0.45 4.43
CA GLN A 56 -7.68 -0.69 3.69
C GLN A 56 -6.23 -0.40 3.24
N LEU A 57 -5.95 0.82 2.80
CA LEU A 57 -4.60 1.22 2.41
C LEU A 57 -3.62 1.15 3.57
N GLU A 58 -4.02 1.64 4.74
CA GLU A 58 -3.21 1.57 5.97
C GLU A 58 -3.02 0.12 6.45
N ALA A 59 -4.03 -0.74 6.30
CA ALA A 59 -3.88 -2.17 6.56
C ALA A 59 -2.88 -2.83 5.58
N SER A 60 -2.92 -2.48 4.29
CA SER A 60 -1.96 -2.98 3.30
C SER A 60 -0.53 -2.50 3.58
N LYS A 61 -0.34 -1.24 4.00
CA LYS A 61 0.97 -0.74 4.45
C LYS A 61 1.51 -1.60 5.60
N LYS A 62 0.71 -1.80 6.66
CA LYS A 62 1.09 -2.65 7.80
C LYS A 62 1.37 -4.10 7.41
N GLN A 63 0.63 -4.66 6.46
CA GLN A 63 0.88 -6.00 5.99
C GLN A 63 2.24 -6.08 5.26
N LEU A 64 2.59 -5.10 4.44
CA LEU A 64 3.89 -5.05 3.77
C LEU A 64 5.05 -4.95 4.77
N GLU A 65 4.86 -4.30 5.91
CA GLU A 65 5.85 -4.25 7.00
C GLU A 65 6.23 -5.64 7.55
N THR A 66 5.36 -6.64 7.39
CA THR A 66 5.61 -8.03 7.84
C THR A 66 6.32 -8.90 6.80
N VAL A 67 6.48 -8.40 5.57
CA VAL A 67 7.10 -9.14 4.46
C VAL A 67 8.58 -8.74 4.35
N ALA A 68 9.44 -9.60 3.80
CA ALA A 68 10.84 -9.26 3.56
C ALA A 68 10.98 -8.07 2.58
N ALA A 69 11.99 -7.23 2.77
CA ALA A 69 12.19 -6.01 1.98
C ALA A 69 12.34 -6.27 0.46
N SER A 70 12.93 -7.41 0.06
CA SER A 70 13.02 -7.82 -1.35
C SER A 70 11.65 -8.06 -1.98
N ASP A 71 10.75 -8.65 -1.21
CA ASP A 71 9.42 -9.04 -1.68
C ASP A 71 8.47 -7.84 -1.64
N GLN A 72 8.64 -6.94 -0.66
CA GLN A 72 8.03 -5.61 -0.67
C GLN A 72 8.40 -4.86 -1.96
N ASP A 73 9.70 -4.77 -2.27
CA ASP A 73 10.19 -4.01 -3.43
C ASP A 73 9.64 -4.57 -4.75
N ALA A 74 9.64 -5.89 -4.92
CA ALA A 74 9.07 -6.53 -6.10
C ALA A 74 7.56 -6.26 -6.25
N ALA A 75 6.80 -6.40 -5.16
CA ALA A 75 5.36 -6.13 -5.16
C ALA A 75 5.04 -4.67 -5.47
N CYS A 76 5.77 -3.73 -4.87
CA CYS A 76 5.57 -2.29 -5.05
C CYS A 76 6.00 -1.81 -6.43
N LYS A 77 7.06 -2.37 -7.03
CA LYS A 77 7.43 -2.10 -8.42
C LYS A 77 6.33 -2.55 -9.39
N GLN A 78 5.74 -3.71 -9.17
CA GLN A 78 4.61 -4.18 -9.97
C GLN A 78 3.38 -3.26 -9.81
N ALA A 79 3.11 -2.83 -8.58
CA ALA A 79 2.00 -1.92 -8.28
C ALA A 79 2.23 -0.53 -8.92
N LEU A 80 3.45 0.01 -8.87
CA LEU A 80 3.85 1.25 -9.56
C LEU A 80 3.66 1.15 -11.07
N ALA A 81 4.11 0.06 -11.69
CA ALA A 81 3.92 -0.17 -13.13
C ALA A 81 2.42 -0.19 -13.51
N SER A 82 1.59 -0.77 -12.63
CA SER A 82 0.13 -0.79 -12.82
C SER A 82 -0.49 0.60 -12.62
N MET A 83 0.01 1.37 -11.65
CA MET A 83 -0.43 2.76 -11.43
C MET A 83 -0.13 3.66 -12.62
N VAL A 84 1.00 3.48 -13.31
CA VAL A 84 1.30 4.24 -14.54
C VAL A 84 0.21 4.01 -15.59
N GLN A 85 -0.25 2.77 -15.75
CA GLN A 85 -1.33 2.44 -16.68
C GLN A 85 -2.66 3.08 -16.26
N ILE A 86 -2.97 3.09 -14.96
CA ILE A 86 -4.17 3.73 -14.43
C ILE A 86 -4.12 5.26 -14.64
N LYS A 87 -2.99 5.90 -14.31
CA LYS A 87 -2.79 7.35 -14.53
C LYS A 87 -2.99 7.71 -16.01
N GLN A 88 -2.38 6.94 -16.92
CA GLN A 88 -2.58 7.12 -18.37
C GLN A 88 -4.05 6.97 -18.80
N ALA A 89 -4.75 5.95 -18.31
CA ALA A 89 -6.16 5.72 -18.62
C ALA A 89 -7.07 6.86 -18.10
N LEU A 90 -6.69 7.49 -16.99
CA LEU A 90 -7.38 8.63 -16.41
C LEU A 90 -6.94 9.99 -17.00
N GLY A 91 -6.01 9.99 -17.96
CA GLY A 91 -5.47 11.21 -18.56
C GLY A 91 -4.59 12.04 -17.62
N LEU A 92 -4.13 11.44 -16.52
CA LEU A 92 -3.23 12.04 -15.55
C LEU A 92 -1.78 11.81 -16.01
N LYS A 93 -0.96 12.87 -15.99
CA LYS A 93 0.46 12.82 -16.36
C LYS A 93 1.33 12.55 -15.15
#